data_AF-A0A538G379-F1
#
_entry.id   AF-A0A538G379-F1
#
_cell.length_a   1.000
_cell.length_b   1.000
_cell.length_c   1.000
_cell.angle_alpha   90.00
_cell.angle_beta   90.00
_cell.angle_gamma   90.00
#
_symmetry.space_group_name_H-M   'P 1'
#
loop_
_entity.id
_entity.type
_entity.pdbx_description
1 polymer ?
#
loop_
_entity_poly.entity_id
_entity_poly.type
_entity_poly.pdbx_seq_one_letter_code
_entity_poly.pdbx_strand_id
1 'polypeptide(L)'
;MSAVSQAQQIPRLAHTGRVTQLRVALSEWTKLRSLRSTLWSLFAGVLLTILLPVLFAAITSSHWGSMSLHERADRHPLDIALAGVNVSQLAIAVLGVLVITGEYSTGMIR
;
A
#
# COMPACT_ATOMS: atom_id res chain seq x y z
N MET A 1 -45.83 22.93 27.87
CA MET A 1 -45.05 21.68 28.09
C MET A 1 -43.77 21.81 27.29
N SER A 2 -42.75 22.45 27.87
CA SER A 2 -41.51 22.80 27.17
C SER A 2 -40.39 21.92 27.71
N ALA A 3 -40.11 20.82 27.02
CA ALA A 3 -38.96 19.99 27.30
C ALA A 3 -37.70 20.71 26.83
N VAL A 4 -37.00 21.36 27.76
CA VAL A 4 -35.67 21.92 27.52
C VAL A 4 -34.75 20.75 27.20
N SER A 5 -34.31 20.69 25.94
CA SER A 5 -33.29 19.76 25.47
C SER A 5 -32.03 19.99 26.30
N GLN A 6 -31.75 19.10 27.25
CA GLN A 6 -30.50 19.11 27.99
C GLN A 6 -29.38 18.81 27.00
N ALA A 7 -28.72 19.87 26.53
CA ALA A 7 -27.51 19.76 25.75
C ALA A 7 -26.53 18.91 26.54
N GLN A 8 -26.26 17.71 26.03
CA GLN A 8 -25.32 16.76 26.60
C GLN A 8 -23.97 17.47 26.76
N GLN A 9 -23.62 17.89 27.98
CA GLN A 9 -22.35 18.53 28.26
C GLN A 9 -21.26 17.47 28.09
N ILE A 10 -20.61 17.47 26.93
CA ILE A 10 -19.43 16.63 26.68
C ILE A 10 -18.38 17.05 27.71
N PRO A 11 -17.90 16.13 28.58
CA PRO A 11 -16.88 16.46 29.57
C PRO A 11 -15.67 17.05 28.86
N ARG A 12 -15.29 18.29 29.18
CA ARG A 12 -14.03 18.86 28.69
C ARG A 12 -12.91 18.06 29.33
N LEU A 13 -12.18 17.29 28.53
CA LEU A 13 -10.98 16.59 28.98
C LEU A 13 -10.03 17.64 29.57
N ALA A 14 -9.77 17.56 30.87
CA ALA A 14 -8.98 18.54 31.63
C ALA A 14 -7.51 18.62 31.18
N HIS A 15 -7.05 17.69 30.33
CA HIS A 15 -5.72 17.66 29.75
C HIS A 15 -5.77 17.44 28.24
N THR A 16 -5.55 18.51 27.47
CA THR A 16 -5.00 18.41 26.12
C THR A 16 -3.53 18.01 26.24
N GLY A 17 -3.25 16.71 26.18
CA GLY A 17 -1.87 16.23 26.19
C GLY A 17 -1.05 16.86 25.06
N ARG A 18 0.18 17.33 25.34
CA ARG A 18 1.04 18.03 24.38
C ARG A 18 1.12 17.30 23.03
N VAL A 19 0.81 17.98 21.93
CA VAL A 19 0.96 17.46 20.58
C VAL A 19 2.44 17.53 20.22
N THR A 20 3.10 16.37 20.19
CA THR A 20 4.49 16.23 19.77
C THR A 20 4.53 15.58 18.39
N GLN A 21 5.50 15.92 17.54
CA GLN A 21 5.62 15.32 16.21
C GLN A 21 5.70 13.78 16.23
N LEU A 22 6.38 13.21 17.22
CA LEU A 22 6.42 11.75 17.45
C LEU A 22 5.03 11.13 17.64
N ARG A 23 4.18 11.75 18.45
CA ARG A 23 2.79 11.29 18.66
C ARG A 23 1.94 11.40 17.40
N VAL A 24 2.18 12.41 16.57
CA VAL A 24 1.50 12.56 15.27
C VAL A 24 1.93 11.43 14.33
N ALA A 25 3.23 11.19 14.18
CA ALA A 25 3.75 10.10 13.34
C ALA A 25 3.20 8.72 13.77
N LEU A 26 3.10 8.47 15.08
CA LEU A 26 2.50 7.24 15.61
C LEU A 26 1.00 7.13 15.32
N SER A 27 0.27 8.26 15.39
CA SER A 27 -1.15 8.34 15.02
C SER A 27 -1.34 8.03 13.53
N GLU A 28 -0.54 8.65 12.66
CA GLU A 28 -0.58 8.41 11.22
C GLU A 28 -0.17 6.98 10.86
N TRP A 29 0.82 6.42 11.54
CA TRP A 29 1.18 5.01 11.36
C TRP A 29 0.02 4.06 11.68
N THR A 30 -0.70 4.35 12.78
CA THR A 30 -1.88 3.57 13.17
C THR A 30 -3.00 3.71 12.15
N LYS A 31 -3.19 4.91 11.59
CA LYS A 31 -4.12 5.16 10.50
C LYS A 31 -3.76 4.30 9.29
N LEU A 32 -2.53 4.41 8.76
CA LEU A 32 -2.08 3.64 7.61
C LEU A 32 -2.30 2.13 7.80
N ARG A 33 -2.04 1.61 9.00
CA ARG A 33 -2.16 0.18 9.31
C ARG A 33 -3.60 -0.30 9.54
N SER A 34 -4.52 0.59 9.90
CA SER A 34 -5.92 0.24 10.22
C SER A 34 -6.85 0.29 9.01
N LEU A 35 -6.46 0.96 7.93
CA LEU A 35 -7.24 0.99 6.70
C LEU A 35 -7.13 -0.34 5.94
N ARG A 36 -8.28 -0.98 5.68
CA ARG A 36 -8.36 -2.19 4.86
C ARG A 36 -7.80 -1.98 3.45
N SER A 37 -7.99 -0.79 2.89
CA SER A 37 -7.45 -0.43 1.57
C SER A 37 -5.93 -0.50 1.53
N THR A 38 -5.22 -0.08 2.59
CA THR A 38 -3.76 -0.22 2.69
C THR A 38 -3.33 -1.68 2.62
N LEU A 39 -4.00 -2.56 3.38
CA LEU A 39 -3.70 -3.99 3.37
C LEU A 39 -3.92 -4.61 2.00
N TRP A 40 -5.03 -4.27 1.33
CA TRP A 40 -5.30 -4.78 -0.03
C TRP A 40 -4.30 -4.27 -1.07
N SER A 41 -3.92 -2.99 -1.03
CA SER A 41 -2.89 -2.45 -1.95
C SER A 41 -1.52 -3.07 -1.71
N LEU A 42 -1.10 -3.24 -0.45
CA LEU A 42 0.15 -3.93 -0.11
C LEU A 42 0.12 -5.40 -0.52
N PHE A 43 -0.99 -6.09 -0.24
CA PHE A 43 -1.19 -7.48 -0.65
C PHE A 43 -1.11 -7.61 -2.18
N ALA A 44 -1.78 -6.74 -2.93
CA ALA A 44 -1.69 -6.73 -4.40
C ALA A 44 -0.25 -6.48 -4.88
N GLY A 45 0.48 -5.55 -4.27
CA GLY A 45 1.88 -5.28 -4.60
C GLY A 45 2.79 -6.49 -4.37
N VAL A 46 2.68 -7.15 -3.20
CA VAL A 46 3.42 -8.37 -2.88
C VAL A 46 3.03 -9.50 -3.83
N LEU A 47 1.72 -9.70 -4.04
CA LEU A 47 1.21 -10.73 -4.92
C LEU A 47 1.74 -10.56 -6.35
N LEU A 48 1.66 -9.35 -6.92
CA LEU A 48 2.15 -9.08 -8.27
C LEU A 48 3.69 -9.23 -8.37
N THR A 49 4.41 -8.82 -7.33
CA THR A 49 5.88 -8.95 -7.27
C THR A 49 6.33 -10.41 -7.26
N ILE A 50 5.52 -11.34 -6.75
CA ILE A 50 5.86 -12.77 -6.71
C ILE A 50 5.26 -13.51 -7.91
N LEU A 51 3.97 -13.26 -8.19
CA LEU A 51 3.21 -14.00 -9.18
C LEU A 51 3.73 -13.76 -10.60
N LEU A 52 4.08 -12.52 -10.95
CA LEU A 52 4.55 -12.21 -12.30
C LEU A 52 5.92 -12.81 -12.60
N PRO A 53 6.95 -12.69 -11.74
CA PRO A 53 8.22 -13.37 -11.99
C PRO A 53 8.10 -14.88 -12.03
N VAL A 54 7.26 -15.49 -11.18
CA VAL A 54 6.98 -16.94 -11.22
C VAL A 54 6.36 -17.33 -12.56
N LEU A 55 5.40 -16.54 -13.06
CA LEU A 55 4.77 -16.76 -14.36
C LEU A 55 5.79 -16.62 -15.50
N PHE A 56 6.60 -15.56 -15.50
CA PHE A 56 7.63 -15.36 -16.52
C PHE A 56 8.71 -16.45 -16.50
N ALA A 57 9.10 -16.92 -15.32
CA ALA A 57 10.02 -18.03 -15.17
C ALA A 57 9.42 -19.33 -15.72
N ALA A 58 8.15 -19.62 -15.44
CA ALA A 58 7.46 -20.79 -15.96
C ALA A 58 7.38 -20.78 -17.50
N ILE A 59 7.02 -19.64 -18.10
CA ILE A 59 6.98 -19.45 -19.56
C ILE A 59 8.39 -19.59 -20.15
N THR A 60 9.40 -18.96 -19.53
CA THR A 60 10.77 -19.04 -20.05
C THR A 60 11.32 -20.47 -19.98
N SER A 61 10.99 -21.20 -18.92
CA SER A 61 11.38 -22.59 -18.74
C SER A 61 10.74 -23.51 -19.78
N SER A 62 9.48 -23.27 -20.18
CA SER A 62 8.82 -24.13 -21.19
C SER A 62 9.44 -23.98 -22.58
N HIS A 63 9.96 -22.79 -22.92
CA HIS A 63 10.64 -22.51 -24.17
C HIS A 63 12.15 -22.73 -24.12
N TRP A 64 12.70 -23.13 -22.96
CA TRP A 64 14.14 -23.26 -22.78
C TRP A 64 14.74 -24.24 -23.79
N GLY A 65 14.10 -25.40 -23.99
CA GLY A 65 14.56 -26.46 -24.88
C GLY A 65 14.70 -26.06 -26.36
N SER A 66 13.87 -25.12 -26.83
CA SER A 66 13.86 -24.66 -28.22
C SER A 66 14.77 -23.46 -28.51
N MET A 67 15.40 -22.87 -27.49
CA MET A 67 16.27 -21.71 -27.67
C MET A 67 17.68 -22.08 -28.13
N SER A 68 18.26 -21.20 -28.94
CA SER A 68 19.65 -21.29 -29.36
C SER A 68 20.62 -21.09 -28.19
N LEU A 69 21.85 -21.59 -28.34
CA LEU A 69 22.92 -21.42 -27.34
C LEU A 69 23.25 -19.94 -27.06
N HIS A 70 23.18 -19.08 -28.08
CA HIS A 70 23.42 -17.64 -27.94
C HIS A 70 22.31 -16.97 -27.12
N GLU A 71 21.04 -17.26 -27.38
CA GLU A 71 19.91 -16.69 -26.61
C GLU A 71 19.92 -17.12 -25.14
N ARG A 72 20.42 -18.32 -24.84
CA ARG A 72 20.58 -18.78 -23.45
C ARG A 72 21.74 -18.08 -22.73
N ALA A 73 22.82 -17.77 -23.45
CA ALA A 73 24.00 -17.12 -22.89
C ALA A 73 23.74 -15.64 -22.54
N ASP A 74 22.96 -14.94 -23.38
CA ASP A 74 22.61 -13.54 -23.16
C ASP A 74 21.51 -13.33 -22.13
N ARG A 75 20.78 -14.37 -21.72
CA ARG A 75 19.66 -14.22 -20.80
C ARG A 75 20.10 -14.27 -19.35
N HIS A 76 20.10 -13.11 -18.69
CA HIS A 76 20.40 -13.03 -17.27
C HIS A 76 19.19 -13.49 -16.42
N PRO A 77 19.36 -14.39 -15.44
CA PRO A 77 18.24 -14.86 -14.60
C PRO A 77 17.54 -13.74 -13.82
N LEU A 78 18.28 -12.66 -13.53
CA LEU A 78 17.78 -11.51 -12.80
C LEU A 78 16.71 -10.74 -13.60
N ASP A 79 16.79 -10.73 -14.93
CA ASP A 79 15.83 -10.01 -15.76
C ASP A 79 14.44 -10.62 -15.66
N ILE A 80 14.37 -11.96 -15.61
CA ILE A 80 13.13 -12.70 -15.40
C ILE A 80 12.58 -12.43 -14.00
N ALA A 81 13.46 -12.41 -12.99
CA ALA A 81 13.09 -12.16 -11.60
C ALA A 81 12.57 -10.73 -11.38
N LEU A 82 13.13 -9.74 -12.08
CA LEU A 82 12.77 -8.33 -11.94
C LEU A 82 11.67 -7.87 -12.90
N ALA A 83 11.34 -8.64 -13.94
CA ALA A 83 10.33 -8.27 -14.94
C ALA A 83 8.97 -7.91 -14.33
N GLY A 84 8.58 -8.55 -13.22
CA GLY A 84 7.32 -8.27 -12.51
C GLY A 84 7.31 -6.97 -11.70
N VAL A 85 8.48 -6.37 -11.42
CA VAL A 85 8.61 -5.20 -10.52
C VAL A 85 7.95 -3.96 -11.10
N ASN A 86 8.10 -3.73 -12.41
CA ASN A 86 7.51 -2.56 -13.08
C ASN A 86 5.99 -2.53 -12.93
N VAL A 87 5.34 -3.69 -12.98
CA VAL A 87 3.89 -3.80 -12.81
C VAL A 87 3.49 -3.68 -11.34
N SER A 88 4.27 -4.27 -10.42
CA SER A 88 3.96 -4.22 -8.99
C SER A 88 4.11 -2.81 -8.39
N GLN A 89 4.94 -1.95 -8.99
CA GLN A 89 5.03 -0.52 -8.66
C GLN A 89 3.68 0.20 -8.77
N LEU A 90 2.77 -0.23 -9.65
CA LEU A 90 1.44 0.36 -9.76
C LEU A 90 0.62 0.20 -8.47
N ALA A 91 0.74 -0.93 -7.78
CA ALA A 91 0.06 -1.14 -6.51
C ALA A 91 0.57 -0.18 -5.41
N ILE A 92 1.88 0.12 -5.44
CA ILE A 92 2.49 1.12 -4.56
C ILE A 92 2.04 2.53 -4.92
N ALA A 93 1.93 2.85 -6.21
CA ALA A 93 1.40 4.14 -6.67
C ALA A 93 -0.05 4.34 -6.20
N VAL A 94 -0.90 3.32 -6.34
CA VAL A 94 -2.29 3.34 -5.84
C VAL A 94 -2.31 3.56 -4.32
N LEU A 95 -1.46 2.87 -3.56
CA LEU A 95 -1.35 3.11 -2.12
C LEU A 95 -0.99 4.58 -1.84
N GLY A 96 -0.02 5.15 -2.56
CA GLY A 96 0.34 6.57 -2.42
C GLY A 96 -0.84 7.52 -2.68
N VAL A 97 -1.61 7.27 -3.74
CA VAL A 97 -2.83 8.03 -4.05
C VAL A 97 -3.86 7.90 -2.92
N LEU A 98 -4.06 6.70 -2.37
CA LEU A 98 -4.99 6.47 -1.26
C LEU A 98 -4.56 7.18 0.02
N VAL A 99 -3.26 7.21 0.31
CA VAL A 99 -2.71 7.96 1.45
C VAL A 99 -3.03 9.44 1.33
N ILE A 100 -2.82 10.04 0.16
CA ILE A 100 -3.08 11.46 -0.07
C ILE A 100 -4.59 11.75 -0.07
N THR A 101 -5.37 10.99 -0.84
CA THR A 101 -6.82 11.22 -0.97
C THR A 101 -7.59 10.95 0.32
N GLY A 102 -7.08 10.07 1.19
CA GLY A 102 -7.64 9.82 2.52
C GLY A 102 -7.58 11.05 3.45
N GLU A 103 -6.63 11.96 3.25
CA GLU A 103 -6.55 13.22 3.99
C GLU A 103 -7.73 14.15 3.66
N TYR A 104 -8.07 14.24 2.37
CA TYR A 104 -9.20 15.02 1.87
C TYR A 104 -10.53 14.39 2.28
N SER A 105 -10.65 13.06 2.22
CA SER A 105 -11.87 12.36 2.61
C SER A 105 -12.21 12.46 4.10
N THR A 106 -11.21 12.58 4.97
CA THR A 106 -11.40 12.69 6.42
C THR A 106 -11.47 14.14 6.91
N GLY A 107 -11.18 15.11 6.02
CA GLY A 107 -11.20 16.54 6.34
C GLY A 107 -10.01 17.02 7.18
N MET A 108 -8.89 16.27 7.20
CA MET A 108 -7.66 16.69 7.88
C MET A 108 -6.95 17.81 7.09
N ILE A 109 -6.99 17.74 5.76
CA ILE A 109 -6.53 18.81 4.86
C ILE A 109 -7.77 19.54 4.31
N ARG A 110 -7.75 20.88 4.39
CA ARG A 110 -8.79 21.78 3.87
C ARG A 110 -8.18 22.70 2.82
#